data_AF-A0A3P6Q9G2-F1
#
_entry.id   AF-A0A3P6Q9G2-F1
#
_cell.length_a   1.000
_cell.length_b   1.000
_cell.length_c   1.000
_cell.angle_alpha   90.00
_cell.angle_beta   90.00
_cell.angle_gamma   90.00
#
_symmetry.space_group_name_H-M   'P 1'
#
loop_
_entity.id
_entity.type
_entity.pdbx_description
1 polymer ?
#
loop_
_entity_poly.entity_id
_entity_poly.type
_entity_poly.pdbx_seq_one_letter_code
_entity_poly.pdbx_strand_id
1 'polypeptide(L)'
;MQSPDPHPPPVTPSEQREVLFSRARSACCNGIYQLVHYYGRTHSNRALDLLSKIKEPHDKTFLDSLSDTIKEKKIMATLDLLGQIVQTAPSWTPKIALHPVFKAILQHIVVTKELDECIGALLFVTALLPHCSSLPLDVLNTIFHAFIEGCHTYRMKTKRF
;
A
#
# COMPACT_ATOMS: atom_id res chain seq x y z
N MET A 1 -4.89 55.19 -26.60
CA MET A 1 -4.10 55.12 -25.35
C MET A 1 -4.28 53.72 -24.79
N GLN A 2 -3.36 52.80 -25.08
CA GLN A 2 -3.40 51.43 -24.58
C GLN A 2 -2.78 51.45 -23.17
N SER A 3 -3.55 51.13 -22.13
CA SER A 3 -2.99 50.92 -20.79
C SER A 3 -1.94 49.82 -20.84
N PRO A 4 -0.79 49.97 -20.16
CA PRO A 4 0.15 48.87 -20.04
C PRO A 4 -0.48 47.78 -19.19
N ASP A 5 -0.49 46.55 -19.72
CA ASP A 5 -0.84 45.34 -18.98
C ASP A 5 -0.04 45.30 -17.66
N PRO A 6 -0.68 45.00 -16.51
CA PRO A 6 0.05 44.87 -15.26
C PRO A 6 1.02 43.70 -15.37
N HIS A 7 2.31 44.01 -15.40
CA HIS A 7 3.38 43.03 -15.28
C HIS A 7 3.09 42.11 -14.07
N PRO A 8 3.10 40.78 -14.24
CA PRO A 8 2.90 39.88 -13.11
C PRO A 8 4.00 40.14 -12.07
N PRO A 9 3.65 40.12 -10.77
CA PRO A 9 4.62 40.39 -9.71
C PRO A 9 5.81 39.42 -9.79
N PRO A 10 7.03 39.87 -9.49
CA PRO A 10 8.21 39.01 -9.52
C PRO A 10 8.05 37.88 -8.49
N VAL A 11 8.03 36.64 -8.98
CA VAL A 11 7.91 35.42 -8.18
C VAL A 11 9.06 35.37 -7.17
N THR A 12 8.74 35.21 -5.89
CA THR A 12 9.74 35.24 -4.83
C THR A 12 10.62 33.99 -4.85
N PRO A 13 11.89 34.05 -4.42
CA PRO A 13 12.77 32.86 -4.32
C PRO A 13 12.19 31.74 -3.45
N SER A 14 11.32 32.07 -2.48
CA SER A 14 10.54 31.13 -1.67
C SER A 14 9.53 30.33 -2.51
N GLU A 15 8.74 31.00 -3.36
CA GLU A 15 7.76 30.34 -4.22
C GLU A 15 8.44 29.44 -5.27
N GLN A 16 9.58 29.87 -5.82
CA GLN A 16 10.34 29.03 -6.76
C GLN A 16 10.88 27.75 -6.10
N ARG A 17 11.35 27.85 -4.85
CA ARG A 17 11.78 26.67 -4.07
C ARG A 17 10.61 25.72 -3.80
N GLU A 18 9.44 26.24 -3.41
CA GLU A 18 8.25 25.41 -3.18
C GLU A 18 7.78 24.70 -4.46
N VAL A 19 7.85 25.37 -5.62
CA VAL A 19 7.54 24.76 -6.93
C VAL A 19 8.54 23.66 -7.28
N LEU A 20 9.83 23.85 -7.00
CA LEU A 20 10.84 22.80 -7.23
C LEU A 20 10.64 21.61 -6.29
N PHE A 21 10.36 21.85 -5.01
CA PHE A 21 10.07 20.79 -4.05
C PHE A 21 8.79 20.02 -4.39
N SER A 22 7.73 20.70 -4.83
CA SER A 22 6.49 20.04 -5.23
C SER A 22 6.68 19.16 -6.47
N ARG A 23 7.46 19.64 -7.46
CA ARG A 23 7.84 18.86 -8.65
C ARG A 23 8.69 17.63 -8.30
N ALA A 24 9.69 17.80 -7.43
CA ALA A 24 10.53 16.70 -6.98
C ALA A 24 9.72 15.64 -6.22
N ARG A 25 8.81 16.07 -5.33
CA ARG A 25 7.90 15.18 -4.61
C ARG A 25 7.01 14.39 -5.56
N SER A 26 6.40 15.08 -6.53
CA SER A 26 5.53 14.47 -7.55
C SER A 26 6.27 13.42 -8.39
N ALA A 27 7.51 13.72 -8.81
CA ALA A 27 8.34 12.78 -9.57
C ALA A 27 8.66 11.51 -8.78
N CYS A 28 9.01 11.63 -7.49
CA CYS A 28 9.26 10.48 -6.62
C CYS A 28 7.99 9.63 -6.43
N CYS A 29 6.84 10.26 -6.18
CA CYS A 29 5.58 9.54 -6.03
C CYS A 29 5.22 8.75 -7.29
N ASN A 30 5.40 9.36 -8.47
CA ASN A 30 5.15 8.70 -9.74
C ASN A 30 6.13 7.52 -9.98
N GLY A 31 7.41 7.68 -9.59
CA GLY A 31 8.40 6.61 -9.68
C GLY A 31 8.04 5.39 -8.83
N ILE A 32 7.53 5.59 -7.61
CA ILE A 32 7.09 4.50 -6.73
C ILE A 32 5.89 3.77 -7.36
N TYR A 33 4.88 4.51 -7.84
CA TYR A 33 3.71 3.92 -8.50
C TYR A 33 4.11 3.09 -9.73
N GLN A 34 4.99 3.63 -10.57
CA GLN A 34 5.52 2.91 -11.74
C GLN A 34 6.27 1.66 -11.34
N LEU A 35 7.04 1.69 -10.26
CA LEU A 35 7.80 0.54 -9.78
C LEU A 35 6.89 -0.56 -9.22
N VAL A 36 5.82 -0.19 -8.50
CA VAL A 36 4.76 -1.11 -8.07
C VAL A 36 4.09 -1.78 -9.27
N HIS A 37 3.70 -0.98 -10.27
CA HIS A 37 3.06 -1.50 -11.47
C HIS A 37 4.04 -2.36 -12.30
N TYR A 38 5.32 -2.01 -12.32
CA TYR A 38 6.36 -2.77 -13.00
C TYR A 38 6.60 -4.13 -12.31
N TYR A 39 6.67 -4.16 -10.98
CA TYR A 39 6.74 -5.41 -10.23
C TYR A 39 5.52 -6.28 -10.52
N GLY A 40 4.30 -5.73 -10.45
CA GLY A 40 3.08 -6.48 -10.73
C GLY A 40 2.98 -7.06 -12.15
N ARG A 41 3.76 -6.54 -13.12
CA ARG A 41 3.85 -7.09 -14.49
C ARG A 41 4.99 -8.08 -14.69
N THR A 42 6.09 -7.93 -13.95
CA THR A 42 7.37 -8.61 -14.27
C THR A 42 7.88 -9.50 -13.15
N HIS A 43 7.34 -9.40 -11.94
CA HIS A 43 7.86 -10.02 -10.72
C HIS A 43 9.38 -9.87 -10.56
N SER A 44 9.91 -8.70 -10.95
CA SER A 44 11.35 -8.45 -10.94
C SER A 44 11.90 -8.33 -9.51
N ASN A 45 12.82 -9.21 -9.14
CA ASN A 45 13.56 -9.15 -7.87
C ASN A 45 14.29 -7.82 -7.68
N ARG A 46 14.74 -7.18 -8.78
CA ARG A 46 15.38 -5.87 -8.72
C ARG A 46 14.40 -4.77 -8.36
N ALA A 47 13.15 -4.86 -8.84
CA ALA A 47 12.11 -3.93 -8.44
C ALA A 47 11.73 -4.12 -6.96
N LEU A 48 11.64 -5.38 -6.51
CA LEU A 48 11.41 -5.70 -5.11
C LEU A 48 12.51 -5.14 -4.19
N ASP A 49 13.79 -5.32 -4.54
CA ASP A 49 14.93 -4.78 -3.78
C ASP A 49 14.90 -3.25 -3.69
N LEU A 50 14.45 -2.56 -4.73
CA LEU A 50 14.27 -1.12 -4.70
C LEU A 50 13.10 -0.69 -3.81
N LEU A 51 11.97 -1.42 -3.88
CA LEU A 51 10.79 -1.15 -3.05
C LEU A 51 11.06 -1.42 -1.56
N SER A 52 11.83 -2.46 -1.23
CA SER A 52 12.21 -2.77 0.15
C SER A 52 13.18 -1.73 0.75
N LYS A 53 13.98 -1.06 -0.09
CA LYS A 53 14.89 0.02 0.32
C LYS A 53 14.22 1.39 0.48
N ILE A 54 12.91 1.50 0.24
CA ILE A 54 12.15 2.73 0.49
C ILE A 54 12.34 3.14 1.96
N LYS A 55 12.59 4.43 2.19
CA LYS A 55 12.75 5.03 3.51
C LYS A 55 11.66 6.05 3.77
N GLU A 56 11.49 6.40 5.03
CA GLU A 56 10.60 7.48 5.45
C GLU A 56 10.99 8.81 4.78
N PRO A 57 10.02 9.62 4.31
CA PRO A 57 8.56 9.48 4.42
C PRO A 57 7.89 8.76 3.24
N HIS A 58 8.67 8.14 2.34
CA HIS A 58 8.17 7.58 1.08
C HIS A 58 7.45 6.23 1.26
N ASP A 59 7.59 5.60 2.42
CA ASP A 59 6.83 4.40 2.82
C ASP A 59 5.32 4.66 2.76
N LYS A 60 4.87 5.83 3.21
CA LYS A 60 3.46 6.22 3.12
C LYS A 60 2.97 6.27 1.66
N THR A 61 3.73 6.91 0.78
CA THR A 61 3.38 7.01 -0.65
C THR A 61 3.32 5.63 -1.32
N PHE A 62 4.23 4.74 -0.95
CA PHE A 62 4.19 3.36 -1.40
C PHE A 62 2.91 2.66 -0.93
N LEU A 63 2.58 2.72 0.36
CA LEU A 63 1.38 2.08 0.91
C LEU A 63 0.06 2.68 0.37
N ASP A 64 0.05 4.00 0.10
CA ASP A 64 -1.07 4.66 -0.58
C ASP A 64 -1.25 4.11 -2.01
N SER A 65 -0.16 3.92 -2.76
CA SER A 65 -0.23 3.35 -4.13
C SER A 65 -0.76 1.91 -4.17
N LEU A 66 -0.47 1.12 -3.13
CA LEU A 66 -1.03 -0.23 -2.98
C LEU A 66 -2.53 -0.20 -2.71
N SER A 67 -3.00 0.81 -1.96
CA SER A 67 -4.43 0.99 -1.68
C SER A 67 -5.22 1.23 -2.97
N ASP A 68 -4.65 1.96 -3.92
CA ASP A 68 -5.28 2.15 -5.24
C ASP A 68 -5.26 0.87 -6.08
N THR A 69 -4.20 0.07 -5.98
CA THR A 69 -4.12 -1.25 -6.65
C THR A 69 -5.23 -2.21 -6.15
N ILE A 70 -5.58 -2.15 -4.87
CA ILE A 70 -6.71 -2.92 -4.31
C ILE A 70 -8.05 -2.47 -4.92
N LYS A 71 -8.27 -1.15 -5.07
CA LYS A 71 -9.48 -0.60 -5.71
C LYS A 71 -9.60 -1.03 -7.18
N GLU A 72 -8.48 -1.23 -7.85
CA GLU A 72 -8.39 -1.77 -9.22
C GLU A 72 -8.62 -3.29 -9.31
N LYS A 73 -9.07 -3.96 -8.23
CA LYS A 73 -9.27 -5.41 -8.13
C LYS A 73 -7.99 -6.25 -8.36
N LYS A 74 -6.82 -5.68 -8.07
CA LYS A 74 -5.52 -6.36 -8.17
C LYS A 74 -4.99 -6.79 -6.79
N ILE A 75 -5.88 -7.24 -5.91
CA ILE A 75 -5.56 -7.60 -4.52
C ILE A 75 -4.47 -8.67 -4.41
N MET A 76 -4.45 -9.66 -5.30
CA MET A 76 -3.43 -10.73 -5.32
C MET A 76 -2.03 -10.21 -5.64
N ALA A 77 -1.90 -9.31 -6.62
CA ALA A 77 -0.62 -8.68 -6.92
C ALA A 77 -0.13 -7.82 -5.74
N THR A 78 -1.07 -7.13 -5.06
CA THR A 78 -0.75 -6.36 -3.85
C THR A 78 -0.29 -7.28 -2.71
N LEU A 79 -0.97 -8.40 -2.48
CA LEU A 79 -0.63 -9.35 -1.41
C LEU A 79 0.68 -10.10 -1.67
N ASP A 80 0.97 -10.45 -2.92
CA ASP A 80 2.27 -11.02 -3.31
C ASP A 80 3.41 -10.05 -2.97
N LEU A 81 3.30 -8.80 -3.44
CA LEU A 81 4.29 -7.77 -3.17
C LEU A 81 4.44 -7.50 -1.67
N LEU A 82 3.34 -7.34 -0.95
CA LEU A 82 3.37 -7.11 0.50
C LEU A 82 3.97 -8.30 1.26
N GLY A 83 3.67 -9.53 0.86
CA GLY A 83 4.28 -10.73 1.43
C GLY A 83 5.80 -10.73 1.27
N GLN A 84 6.29 -10.39 0.09
CA GLN A 84 7.74 -10.26 -0.17
C GLN A 84 8.38 -9.13 0.64
N ILE A 85 7.69 -8.01 0.80
CA ILE A 85 8.14 -6.88 1.63
C ILE A 85 8.25 -7.30 3.10
N VAL A 86 7.24 -7.99 3.64
CA VAL A 86 7.27 -8.50 5.02
C VAL A 86 8.42 -9.46 5.23
N GLN A 87 8.71 -10.34 4.27
CA GLN A 87 9.87 -11.24 4.32
C GLN A 87 11.21 -10.49 4.33
N THR A 88 11.30 -9.37 3.59
CA THR A 88 12.50 -8.51 3.59
C THR A 88 12.59 -7.66 4.88
N ALA A 89 11.48 -7.48 5.58
CA ALA A 89 11.35 -6.79 6.86
C ALA A 89 12.06 -5.42 6.92
N PRO A 90 11.79 -4.47 6.00
CA PRO A 90 12.31 -3.12 6.14
C PRO A 90 11.89 -2.46 7.46
N SER A 91 12.61 -1.43 7.89
CA SER A 91 12.38 -0.78 9.20
C SER A 91 10.97 -0.22 9.40
N TRP A 92 10.24 0.05 8.31
CA TRP A 92 8.86 0.55 8.31
C TRP A 92 7.80 -0.55 8.22
N THR A 93 8.15 -1.84 8.15
CA THR A 93 7.21 -2.97 8.09
C THR A 93 6.09 -2.89 9.14
N PRO A 94 6.36 -2.58 10.42
CA PRO A 94 5.30 -2.50 11.43
C PRO A 94 4.25 -1.42 11.12
N LYS A 95 4.62 -0.38 10.35
CA LYS A 95 3.71 0.70 9.96
C LYS A 95 2.63 0.23 8.98
N ILE A 96 2.87 -0.87 8.27
CA ILE A 96 1.88 -1.43 7.35
C ILE A 96 0.59 -1.74 8.12
N ALA A 97 0.68 -2.36 9.29
CA ALA A 97 -0.47 -2.73 10.12
C ALA A 97 -1.27 -1.51 10.64
N LEU A 98 -0.62 -0.35 10.71
CA LEU A 98 -1.22 0.91 11.14
C LEU A 98 -1.74 1.74 9.96
N HIS A 99 -1.41 1.36 8.74
CA HIS A 99 -1.78 2.09 7.53
C HIS A 99 -3.20 1.68 7.06
N PRO A 100 -3.99 2.61 6.47
CA PRO A 100 -5.31 2.31 5.93
C PRO A 100 -5.36 1.13 4.94
N VAL A 101 -4.25 0.85 4.23
CA VAL A 101 -4.14 -0.29 3.31
C VAL A 101 -4.37 -1.63 4.02
N PHE A 102 -3.90 -1.77 5.26
CA PHE A 102 -4.10 -3.00 6.03
C PHE A 102 -5.57 -3.21 6.36
N LYS A 103 -6.25 -2.14 6.79
CA LYS A 103 -7.70 -2.18 7.03
C LYS A 103 -8.48 -2.49 5.74
N ALA A 104 -8.07 -1.93 4.61
CA ALA A 104 -8.67 -2.22 3.31
C ALA A 104 -8.52 -3.71 2.92
N ILE A 105 -7.36 -4.32 3.18
CA ILE A 105 -7.14 -5.76 2.98
C ILE A 105 -8.05 -6.57 3.90
N LEU A 106 -8.12 -6.25 5.20
CA LEU A 106 -8.99 -6.97 6.13
C LEU A 106 -10.48 -6.87 5.73
N GLN A 107 -10.93 -5.70 5.28
CA GLN A 107 -12.28 -5.51 4.77
C GLN A 107 -12.52 -6.29 3.48
N HIS A 108 -11.51 -6.39 2.61
CA HIS A 108 -11.58 -7.21 1.40
C HIS A 108 -11.79 -8.70 1.74
N ILE A 109 -11.13 -9.22 2.77
CA ILE A 109 -11.33 -10.61 3.25
C ILE A 109 -12.79 -10.87 3.63
N VAL A 110 -13.42 -9.92 4.32
CA VAL A 110 -14.81 -10.05 4.80
C VAL A 110 -15.81 -10.10 3.64
N VAL A 111 -15.51 -9.44 2.52
CA VAL A 111 -16.42 -9.32 1.37
C VAL A 111 -16.11 -10.32 0.27
N THR A 112 -14.85 -10.71 0.12
CA THR A 112 -14.42 -11.62 -0.95
C THR A 112 -15.03 -13.00 -0.77
N LYS A 113 -15.42 -13.61 -1.89
CA LYS A 113 -15.83 -15.02 -1.96
C LYS A 113 -14.74 -15.89 -2.56
N GLU A 114 -13.58 -15.32 -2.88
CA GLU A 114 -12.50 -16.07 -3.49
C GLU A 114 -11.57 -16.65 -2.43
N LEU A 115 -11.36 -17.96 -2.53
CA LEU A 115 -10.62 -18.74 -1.54
C LEU A 115 -9.14 -18.35 -1.55
N ASP A 116 -8.58 -18.20 -2.75
CA ASP A 116 -7.19 -17.81 -2.96
C ASP A 116 -6.93 -16.43 -2.34
N GLU A 117 -7.90 -15.52 -2.48
CA GLU A 117 -7.78 -14.19 -1.93
C GLU A 117 -7.86 -14.16 -0.41
N CYS A 118 -8.79 -14.94 0.15
CA CYS A 118 -8.91 -15.12 1.58
C CYS A 118 -7.63 -15.72 2.17
N ILE A 119 -7.10 -16.80 1.58
CA ILE A 119 -5.89 -17.47 2.07
C ILE A 119 -4.67 -16.54 1.96
N GLY A 120 -4.47 -15.90 0.81
CA GLY A 120 -3.34 -14.99 0.59
C GLY A 120 -3.34 -13.83 1.59
N ALA A 121 -4.52 -13.25 1.86
CA ALA A 121 -4.64 -12.16 2.80
C ALA A 121 -4.42 -12.60 4.25
N LEU A 122 -4.95 -13.77 4.66
CA LEU A 122 -4.69 -14.34 5.98
C LEU A 122 -3.20 -14.65 6.18
N LEU A 123 -2.54 -15.25 5.19
CA LEU A 123 -1.10 -15.51 5.23
C LEU A 123 -0.32 -14.21 5.42
N PHE A 124 -0.64 -13.16 4.66
CA PHE A 124 -0.03 -11.85 4.82
C PHE A 124 -0.23 -11.28 6.23
N VAL A 125 -1.47 -11.30 6.77
CA VAL A 125 -1.75 -10.84 8.13
C VAL A 125 -0.91 -11.62 9.15
N THR A 126 -0.87 -12.94 9.05
CA THR A 126 -0.08 -13.78 9.96
C THR A 126 1.42 -13.54 9.87
N ALA A 127 1.94 -13.27 8.66
CA ALA A 127 3.34 -12.92 8.46
C ALA A 127 3.69 -11.54 9.02
N LEU A 128 2.74 -10.59 9.01
CA LEU A 128 2.95 -9.23 9.49
C LEU A 128 2.90 -9.11 11.03
N LEU A 129 2.06 -9.91 11.68
CA LEU A 129 1.89 -9.94 13.14
C LEU A 129 3.20 -9.97 13.96
N PRO A 130 4.18 -10.85 13.68
CA PRO A 130 5.42 -10.92 14.49
C PRO A 130 6.26 -9.63 14.41
N HIS A 131 6.07 -8.79 13.40
CA HIS A 131 6.77 -7.51 13.28
C HIS A 131 6.09 -6.39 14.08
N CYS A 132 4.86 -6.60 14.53
CA CYS A 132 4.09 -5.60 15.26
C CYS A 132 4.26 -5.81 16.77
N SER A 133 4.95 -4.87 17.44
CA SER A 133 5.11 -4.91 18.90
C SER A 133 3.87 -4.43 19.65
N SER A 134 3.02 -3.63 19.02
CA SER A 134 1.76 -3.14 19.57
C SER A 134 0.76 -2.90 18.43
N LEU A 135 -0.47 -3.35 18.63
CA LEU A 135 -1.58 -3.15 17.71
C LEU A 135 -2.74 -2.48 18.46
N PRO A 136 -3.36 -1.43 17.89
CA PRO A 136 -4.57 -0.84 18.45
C PRO A 136 -5.69 -1.88 18.57
N LEU A 137 -6.51 -1.76 19.62
CA LEU A 137 -7.61 -2.69 19.88
C LEU A 137 -8.58 -2.79 18.68
N ASP A 138 -8.86 -1.67 18.00
CA ASP A 138 -9.70 -1.65 16.80
C ASP A 138 -9.12 -2.48 15.65
N VAL A 139 -7.80 -2.40 15.44
CA VAL A 139 -7.11 -3.17 14.40
C VAL A 139 -7.14 -4.65 14.76
N LEU A 140 -6.88 -4.98 16.04
CA LEU A 140 -6.93 -6.35 16.54
C LEU A 140 -8.32 -6.98 16.38
N ASN A 141 -9.38 -6.24 16.75
CA ASN A 141 -10.76 -6.67 16.56
C ASN A 141 -11.09 -6.91 15.08
N THR A 142 -10.57 -6.05 14.19
CA THR A 142 -10.74 -6.21 12.74
C THR A 142 -10.04 -7.46 12.23
N ILE A 143 -8.83 -7.78 12.75
CA ILE A 143 -8.10 -9.01 12.43
C ILE A 143 -8.92 -10.25 12.85
N PHE A 144 -9.43 -10.28 14.09
CA PHE A 144 -10.24 -11.41 14.55
C PHE A 144 -11.52 -11.57 13.73
N HIS A 145 -12.21 -10.48 13.41
CA HIS A 145 -13.39 -10.52 12.58
C HIS A 145 -13.08 -11.06 11.16
N ALA A 146 -12.00 -10.57 10.53
CA ALA A 146 -11.57 -11.05 9.23
C ALA A 146 -11.15 -12.54 9.26
N PHE A 147 -10.53 -12.99 10.35
CA PHE A 147 -10.16 -14.39 10.53
C PHE A 147 -11.38 -15.31 10.65
N ILE A 148 -12.39 -14.90 11.43
CA ILE A 148 -13.64 -15.66 11.57
C ILE A 148 -14.36 -15.75 10.22
N GLU A 149 -14.49 -14.62 9.51
CA GLU A 149 -15.17 -14.62 8.21
C GLU A 149 -14.39 -15.40 7.15
N GLY A 150 -13.06 -15.33 7.17
CA GLY A 150 -12.21 -16.13 6.29
C GLY A 150 -12.38 -17.63 6.54
N CYS A 151 -12.44 -18.05 7.82
CA CYS A 151 -12.75 -19.42 8.19
C CYS A 151 -14.15 -19.85 7.71
N HIS A 152 -15.14 -18.96 7.82
CA HIS A 152 -16.49 -19.22 7.35
C HIS A 152 -16.53 -19.41 5.82
N THR A 153 -15.90 -18.51 5.07
CA THR A 153 -15.76 -18.60 3.61
C THR A 153 -15.05 -19.89 3.17
N TYR A 154 -13.96 -20.26 3.85
CA TYR A 154 -13.26 -21.53 3.62
C TYR A 154 -14.20 -22.73 3.81
N ARG A 155 -14.90 -22.81 4.95
CA ARG A 155 -15.84 -23.92 5.24
C ARG A 155 -16.98 -23.99 4.23
N MET A 156 -17.48 -22.86 3.76
CA MET A 156 -18.57 -22.81 2.77
C MET A 156 -18.13 -23.33 1.40
N LYS A 157 -16.91 -23.03 0.95
CA LYS A 157 -16.38 -23.57 -0.32
C LYS A 157 -16.01 -25.05 -0.21
N THR A 158 -15.42 -25.50 0.90
CA THR A 158 -15.04 -26.91 1.08
C THR A 158 -16.26 -27.84 1.18
N LYS A 159 -17.41 -27.37 1.68
CA LYS A 159 -18.67 -28.14 1.69
C LYS A 159 -19.39 -28.23 0.33
N ARG A 160 -18.94 -27.48 -0.69
CA ARG A 160 -19.53 -27.47 -2.03
C ARG A 160 -18.85 -28.45 -3.00
N PHE A 161 -17.79 -29.13 -2.57
CA PHE A 161 -17.15 -30.26 -3.24
C PHE A 161 -17.51 -31.54 -2.50
#